data_AF-A0A9D6M6B6-F1
#
_entry.id   AF-A0A9D6M6B6-F1
#
_cell.length_a   1.000
_cell.length_b   1.000
_cell.length_c   1.000
_cell.angle_alpha   90.00
_cell.angle_beta   90.00
_cell.angle_gamma   90.00
#
_symmetry.space_group_name_H-M   'P 1'
#
loop_
_entity.id
_entity.type
_entity.pdbx_description
1 polymer ?
#
loop_
_entity_poly.entity_id
_entity_poly.type
_entity_poly.pdbx_seq_one_letter_code
_entity_poly.pdbx_strand_id
1 'polypeptide(L)'
;MMSRDFGPEGMGNVWGQIAVIAASASYAMAITFSRRYLRNQPPVLQAAMVVLIADGLLWLAAPIAERPFHLPALPITWIALAWLGLLGSCLAYLLFFFVMNAWGPTRASVVTYVFPVIGLILGIIFLRETPDWRLLAGALLIVGGIAVINVQTRPRLVPSQAAAD
;
A
#
# COMPACT_ATOMS: atom_id res chain seq x y z
N MET A 1 11.05 23.23 -0.69
CA MET A 1 10.81 22.96 0.75
C MET A 1 11.42 21.60 1.07
N MET A 2 12.73 21.59 1.34
CA MET A 2 13.45 20.41 1.82
C MET A 2 12.90 20.05 3.20
N SER A 3 12.61 18.77 3.43
CA SER A 3 12.24 18.23 4.73
C SER A 3 13.22 18.71 5.80
N ARG A 4 12.73 19.55 6.70
CA ARG A 4 13.46 20.01 7.90
C ARG A 4 13.63 18.89 8.94
N ASP A 5 13.24 17.66 8.60
CA ASP A 5 13.31 16.49 9.47
C ASP A 5 14.68 15.79 9.45
N PHE A 6 15.61 16.23 8.59
CA PHE A 6 17.02 15.83 8.66
C PHE A 6 17.83 16.69 9.65
N GLY A 7 17.20 17.12 10.74
CA GLY A 7 17.94 17.65 11.89
C GLY A 7 18.70 16.53 12.63
N PRO A 8 19.63 16.86 13.53
CA PRO A 8 20.33 15.88 14.38
C PRO A 8 19.41 14.94 15.17
N GLU A 9 18.13 15.31 15.32
CA GLU A 9 17.08 14.50 15.97
C GLU A 9 16.50 13.39 15.06
N GLY A 10 16.61 13.52 13.73
CA GLY A 10 16.07 12.56 12.76
C GLY A 10 17.01 11.40 12.41
N MET A 11 18.32 11.55 12.60
CA MET A 11 19.33 10.53 12.26
C MET A 11 19.53 9.44 13.33
N GLY A 12 18.83 9.50 14.47
CA GLY A 12 19.11 8.64 15.63
C GLY A 12 17.91 8.06 16.36
N ASN A 13 16.67 8.25 15.88
CA ASN A 13 15.51 7.71 16.59
C ASN A 13 15.33 6.21 16.29
N VAL A 14 16.05 5.37 17.03
CA VAL A 14 15.99 3.90 16.98
C VAL A 14 14.54 3.40 17.09
N TRP A 15 13.69 4.09 17.85
CA TRP A 15 12.26 3.76 17.95
C TRP A 15 11.51 3.93 16.64
N GLY A 16 11.81 4.98 15.86
CA GLY A 16 11.25 5.18 14.53
C GLY A 16 11.69 4.08 13.55
N GLN A 17 12.96 3.68 13.61
CA GLN A 17 13.48 2.58 12.78
C GLN A 17 12.83 1.24 13.13
N ILE A 18 12.72 0.92 14.43
CA ILE A 18 12.02 -0.28 14.90
C ILE A 18 10.55 -0.24 14.48
N ALA A 19 9.88 0.92 14.57
CA ALA A 19 8.49 1.07 14.15
C ALA A 19 8.30 0.81 12.65
N VAL A 20 9.21 1.28 11.79
CA VAL A 20 9.14 1.00 10.34
C VAL A 20 9.36 -0.49 10.05
N ILE A 21 10.33 -1.14 10.72
CA ILE A 21 10.56 -2.57 10.58
C ILE A 21 9.32 -3.36 11.04
N ALA A 22 8.77 -3.04 12.22
CA ALA A 22 7.57 -3.67 12.73
C ALA A 22 6.35 -3.46 11.80
N ALA A 23 6.18 -2.26 11.24
CA ALA A 23 5.14 -1.97 10.27
C ALA A 23 5.29 -2.80 8.99
N SER A 24 6.51 -2.90 8.45
CA SER A 24 6.78 -3.73 7.25
C SER A 24 6.53 -5.22 7.50
N ALA A 25 6.91 -5.73 8.68
CA ALA A 25 6.68 -7.12 9.08
C ALA A 25 5.19 -7.42 9.27
N SER A 26 4.45 -6.50 9.91
CA SER A 26 2.99 -6.57 10.06
C SER A 26 2.29 -6.62 8.71
N TYR A 27 2.70 -5.76 7.76
CA TYR A 27 2.15 -5.72 6.41
C TYR A 27 2.39 -7.03 5.65
N ALA A 28 3.61 -7.57 5.70
CA ALA A 28 3.94 -8.86 5.09
C ALA A 28 3.14 -10.02 5.70
N MET A 29 2.97 -10.02 7.03
CA MET A 29 2.18 -11.02 7.74
C MET A 29 0.70 -10.94 7.39
N ALA A 30 0.13 -9.74 7.32
CA ALA A 30 -1.27 -9.52 6.94
C ALA A 30 -1.57 -10.07 5.53
N ILE A 31 -0.72 -9.76 4.54
CA ILE A 31 -0.86 -10.28 3.17
C ILE A 31 -0.74 -11.80 3.14
N THR A 32 0.23 -12.36 3.86
CA THR A 32 0.47 -13.82 3.88
C THR A 32 -0.68 -14.57 4.56
N PHE A 33 -1.21 -14.03 5.67
CA PHE A 33 -2.36 -14.58 6.38
C PHE A 33 -3.60 -14.54 5.50
N SER A 34 -3.89 -13.39 4.89
CA SER A 34 -5.01 -13.23 3.94
C SER A 34 -4.88 -14.22 2.78
N ARG A 35 -3.68 -14.36 2.20
CA ARG A 35 -3.42 -15.34 1.14
C ARG A 35 -3.66 -16.79 1.58
N ARG A 36 -3.34 -17.17 2.82
CA ARG A 36 -3.40 -18.57 3.27
C ARG A 36 -4.79 -18.97 3.78
N TYR A 37 -5.49 -18.08 4.48
CA TYR A 37 -6.74 -18.40 5.15
C TYR A 37 -7.99 -17.88 4.42
N LEU A 38 -7.87 -16.80 3.64
CA LEU A 38 -9.02 -16.14 3.05
C LEU A 38 -9.24 -16.50 1.57
N ARG A 39 -8.28 -17.15 0.90
CA ARG A 39 -8.30 -17.47 -0.55
C ARG A 39 -9.57 -18.17 -1.08
N ASN A 40 -10.28 -18.93 -0.24
CA ASN A 40 -11.48 -19.68 -0.65
C ASN A 40 -12.80 -18.93 -0.37
N GLN A 41 -12.72 -17.70 0.17
CA GLN A 41 -13.89 -16.89 0.53
C GLN A 41 -14.19 -15.83 -0.54
N PRO A 42 -15.45 -15.38 -0.68
CA PRO A 42 -15.80 -14.33 -1.62
C PRO A 42 -15.02 -13.02 -1.31
N PRO A 43 -14.56 -12.27 -2.34
CA PRO A 43 -13.74 -11.07 -2.18
C PRO A 43 -14.29 -10.04 -1.18
N VAL A 44 -15.62 -9.90 -1.16
CA VAL A 44 -16.34 -8.97 -0.27
C VAL A 44 -16.15 -9.35 1.19
N LEU A 45 -16.25 -10.65 1.51
CA LEU A 45 -16.07 -11.13 2.88
C LEU A 45 -14.61 -10.98 3.34
N GLN A 46 -13.65 -11.17 2.43
CA GLN A 46 -12.24 -10.96 2.73
C GLN A 46 -11.94 -9.49 3.07
N ALA A 47 -12.41 -8.57 2.23
CA ALA A 47 -12.26 -7.13 2.45
C ALA A 47 -12.92 -6.69 3.77
N ALA A 48 -14.16 -7.14 4.02
CA ALA A 48 -14.90 -6.81 5.23
C ALA A 48 -14.17 -7.30 6.49
N MET A 49 -13.69 -8.55 6.51
CA MET A 49 -12.99 -9.09 7.69
C MET A 49 -11.71 -8.30 8.01
N VAL A 50 -10.89 -8.00 7.00
CA VAL A 50 -9.63 -7.26 7.20
C VAL A 50 -9.92 -5.85 7.70
N VAL A 51 -10.87 -5.14 7.07
CA VAL A 51 -11.22 -3.76 7.44
C VAL A 51 -11.85 -3.70 8.84
N LEU A 52 -12.76 -4.62 9.18
CA LEU A 52 -13.42 -4.63 10.49
C LEU A 52 -12.46 -4.98 11.62
N ILE A 53 -11.56 -5.94 11.42
CA ILE A 53 -10.55 -6.29 12.43
C ILE A 53 -9.57 -5.12 12.61
N ALA A 54 -9.12 -4.51 11.51
CA ALA A 54 -8.23 -3.35 11.56
C ALA A 54 -8.89 -2.16 12.27
N ASP A 55 -10.15 -1.85 11.94
CA ASP A 55 -10.91 -0.76 12.56
C ASP A 55 -11.15 -1.03 14.04
N GLY A 56 -11.49 -2.27 14.43
CA GLY A 56 -11.64 -2.65 15.84
C GLY A 56 -10.34 -2.51 16.64
N LEU A 57 -9.21 -2.89 16.04
CA LEU A 57 -7.90 -2.74 16.67
C LEU A 57 -7.49 -1.26 16.78
N LEU A 58 -7.78 -0.46 15.75
CA LEU A 58 -7.56 0.98 15.76
C LEU A 58 -8.42 1.67 16.81
N TRP A 59 -9.70 1.32 16.95
CA TRP A 59 -10.58 1.86 17.99
C TRP A 59 -10.07 1.55 19.40
N LEU A 60 -9.41 0.42 19.60
CA LEU A 60 -8.79 0.07 20.88
C LEU A 60 -7.49 0.86 21.12
N ALA A 61 -6.70 1.10 20.08
CA ALA A 61 -5.40 1.77 20.17
C ALA A 61 -5.49 3.31 20.17
N ALA A 62 -6.45 3.89 19.43
CA ALA A 62 -6.67 5.32 19.29
C ALA A 62 -6.77 6.08 20.63
N PRO A 63 -7.53 5.62 21.64
CA PRO A 63 -7.62 6.34 22.92
C PRO A 63 -6.31 6.33 23.72
N ILE A 64 -5.32 5.51 23.36
CA ILE A 64 -4.01 5.46 24.02
C ILE A 64 -3.01 6.35 23.27
N ALA A 65 -3.08 6.37 21.93
CA ALA A 65 -2.10 7.05 21.09
C ALA A 65 -2.44 8.51 20.76
N GLU A 66 -3.72 8.89 20.66
CA GLU A 66 -4.13 10.14 19.99
C GLU A 66 -4.87 11.13 20.90
N ARG A 67 -4.68 11.07 22.22
CA ARG A 67 -5.31 12.07 23.12
C ARG A 67 -4.68 13.45 22.93
N PRO A 68 -5.48 14.54 22.73
CA PRO A 68 -6.94 14.63 22.76
C PRO A 68 -7.62 14.44 21.38
N PHE A 69 -8.80 13.79 21.38
CA PHE A 69 -9.62 13.65 20.18
C PHE A 69 -10.20 14.99 19.72
N HIS A 70 -9.75 15.47 18.57
CA HIS A 70 -10.31 16.64 17.91
C HIS A 70 -11.24 16.20 16.77
N LEU A 71 -12.54 16.39 16.94
CA LEU A 71 -13.49 16.16 15.86
C LEU A 71 -13.32 17.23 14.78
N PRO A 72 -13.45 16.87 13.49
CA PRO A 72 -13.32 17.83 12.40
C PRO A 72 -14.40 18.92 12.49
N ALA A 73 -13.97 20.17 12.64
CA ALA A 73 -14.88 21.31 12.68
C ALA A 73 -15.37 21.75 11.29
N LEU A 74 -14.62 21.41 10.22
CA LEU A 74 -14.94 21.84 8.86
C LEU A 74 -15.75 20.77 8.10
N PRO A 75 -16.83 21.14 7.40
CA PRO A 75 -17.61 20.21 6.57
C PRO A 75 -16.81 19.54 5.45
N ILE A 76 -15.80 20.23 4.91
CA ILE A 76 -14.94 19.68 3.85
C ILE A 76 -14.14 18.46 4.32
N THR A 77 -13.79 18.39 5.61
CA THR A 77 -13.07 17.25 6.18
C THR A 77 -13.93 16.00 6.18
N TRP A 78 -15.23 16.13 6.44
CA TRP A 78 -16.17 15.00 6.36
C TRP A 78 -16.31 14.47 4.94
N ILE A 79 -16.33 15.35 3.93
CA ILE A 79 -16.34 14.94 2.52
C ILE A 79 -15.03 14.23 2.17
N ALA A 80 -13.88 14.75 2.61
CA ALA A 80 -12.58 14.12 2.40
C ALA A 80 -12.49 12.73 3.06
N LEU A 81 -13.02 12.59 4.29
CA LEU A 81 -13.10 11.29 4.99
C LEU A 81 -14.00 10.31 4.25
N ALA A 82 -15.18 10.75 3.79
CA ALA A 82 -16.09 9.92 3.01
C ALA A 82 -15.45 9.47 1.68
N TRP A 83 -14.75 10.37 0.99
CA TRP A 83 -14.01 10.07 -0.22
C TRP A 83 -12.90 9.03 0.03
N LEU A 84 -12.09 9.23 1.06
CA LEU A 84 -11.00 8.32 1.42
C LEU A 84 -11.52 6.94 1.88
N GLY A 85 -12.60 6.91 2.65
CA GLY A 85 -13.20 5.67 3.15
C GLY A 85 -13.89 4.87 2.05
N LEU A 86 -14.77 5.50 1.26
CA LEU A 86 -15.55 4.81 0.24
C LEU A 86 -14.72 4.47 -0.99
N LEU A 87 -14.01 5.45 -1.56
CA LEU A 87 -13.26 5.23 -2.80
C LEU A 87 -11.84 4.74 -2.53
N GLY A 88 -11.15 5.37 -1.58
CA GLY A 88 -9.76 5.04 -1.25
C GLY A 88 -9.60 3.69 -0.55
N SER A 89 -10.58 3.27 0.24
CA SER A 89 -10.50 2.04 1.04
C SER A 89 -11.47 0.97 0.56
N CYS A 90 -12.79 1.20 0.67
CA CYS A 90 -13.79 0.16 0.37
C CYS A 90 -13.69 -0.34 -1.08
N LEU A 91 -13.79 0.57 -2.07
CA LEU A 91 -13.72 0.20 -3.47
C LEU A 91 -12.35 -0.37 -3.85
N ALA A 92 -11.27 0.23 -3.36
CA ALA A 92 -9.91 -0.22 -3.63
C ALA A 92 -9.65 -1.65 -3.10
N TYR A 93 -10.04 -1.96 -1.86
CA TYR A 93 -9.89 -3.30 -1.30
C TYR A 93 -10.75 -4.32 -2.04
N LEU A 94 -12.01 -3.99 -2.38
CA LEU A 94 -12.86 -4.88 -3.17
C LEU A 94 -12.23 -5.23 -4.52
N LEU A 95 -11.71 -4.23 -5.24
CA LEU A 95 -11.00 -4.44 -6.50
C LEU A 95 -9.71 -5.26 -6.30
N PHE A 96 -8.94 -4.96 -5.25
CA PHE A 96 -7.71 -5.69 -4.93
C PHE A 96 -7.98 -7.18 -4.67
N PHE A 97 -8.96 -7.50 -3.82
CA PHE A 97 -9.33 -8.88 -3.53
C PHE A 97 -9.99 -9.56 -4.73
N PHE A 98 -10.76 -8.83 -5.55
CA PHE A 98 -11.32 -9.34 -6.80
C PHE A 98 -10.22 -9.74 -7.80
N VAL A 99 -9.26 -8.85 -8.07
CA VAL A 99 -8.12 -9.14 -8.95
C VAL A 99 -7.26 -10.28 -8.39
N MET A 100 -7.03 -10.30 -7.07
CA MET A 100 -6.27 -11.36 -6.42
C MET A 100 -6.94 -12.74 -6.58
N ASN A 101 -8.26 -12.83 -6.42
CA ASN A 101 -8.99 -14.09 -6.59
C ASN A 101 -9.11 -14.52 -8.06
N ALA A 102 -9.32 -13.57 -8.98
CA ALA A 102 -9.53 -13.88 -10.38
C ALA A 102 -8.22 -14.17 -11.16
N TRP A 103 -7.13 -13.45 -10.86
CA TRP A 103 -5.88 -13.48 -11.65
C TRP A 103 -4.69 -14.02 -10.86
N GLY A 104 -4.88 -14.32 -9.58
CA GLY A 104 -3.86 -14.80 -8.67
C GLY A 104 -2.98 -13.68 -8.09
N PRO A 105 -2.34 -13.94 -6.94
CA PRO A 105 -1.61 -12.93 -6.16
C PRO A 105 -0.39 -12.34 -6.88
N THR A 106 0.26 -13.11 -7.76
CA THR A 106 1.45 -12.64 -8.50
C THR A 106 1.11 -11.54 -9.49
N ARG A 107 -0.10 -11.55 -10.08
CA ARG A 107 -0.55 -10.48 -10.98
C ARG A 107 -1.11 -9.30 -10.21
N ALA A 108 -1.76 -9.55 -9.07
CA ALA A 108 -2.26 -8.49 -8.20
C ALA A 108 -1.13 -7.61 -7.63
N SER A 109 0.04 -8.19 -7.29
CA SER A 109 1.18 -7.41 -6.78
C SER A 109 1.76 -6.43 -7.80
N VAL A 110 1.53 -6.65 -9.11
CA VAL A 110 1.96 -5.70 -10.16
C VAL A 110 1.24 -4.36 -10.03
N VAL A 111 0.01 -4.34 -9.50
CA VAL A 111 -0.77 -3.11 -9.31
C VAL A 111 -0.07 -2.14 -8.36
N THR A 112 0.62 -2.66 -7.33
CA THR A 112 1.35 -1.83 -6.35
C THR A 112 2.51 -1.08 -6.99
N TYR A 113 3.08 -1.57 -8.10
CA TYR A 113 4.13 -0.87 -8.82
C TYR A 113 3.65 0.41 -9.53
N VAL A 114 2.35 0.57 -9.71
CA VAL A 114 1.77 1.78 -10.30
C VAL A 114 1.72 2.94 -9.30
N PHE A 115 1.70 2.63 -7.99
CA PHE A 115 1.57 3.62 -6.92
C PHE A 115 2.66 4.71 -6.93
N PRO A 116 3.97 4.41 -7.06
CA PRO A 116 5.00 5.46 -7.09
C PRO A 116 4.85 6.40 -8.29
N VAL A 117 4.44 5.87 -9.45
CA VAL A 117 4.27 6.68 -10.67
C VAL A 117 3.08 7.62 -10.53
N ILE A 118 1.93 7.11 -10.07
CA ILE A 118 0.75 7.94 -9.81
C ILE A 118 1.04 8.96 -8.72
N GLY A 119 1.74 8.56 -7.64
CA GLY A 119 2.12 9.46 -6.55
C GLY A 119 2.97 10.63 -7.03
N LEU A 120 3.96 10.38 -7.88
CA LEU A 120 4.79 11.44 -8.48
C LEU A 120 3.97 12.39 -9.34
N ILE A 121 3.12 11.85 -10.22
CA ILE A 121 2.27 12.66 -11.12
C ILE A 121 1.32 13.54 -10.29
N LEU A 122 0.66 12.97 -9.29
CA LEU A 122 -0.23 13.71 -8.39
C LEU A 122 0.54 14.77 -7.58
N GLY A 123 1.75 14.47 -7.10
CA GLY A 123 2.60 15.43 -6.40
C GLY A 123 2.95 16.66 -7.26
N ILE A 124 3.34 16.43 -8.51
CA ILE A 124 3.66 17.52 -9.46
C ILE A 124 2.40 18.34 -9.78
N ILE A 125 1.26 17.69 -10.03
CA ILE A 125 0.03 18.38 -10.46
C ILE A 125 -0.67 19.10 -9.31
N PHE A 126 -0.94 18.41 -8.21
CA PHE A 126 -1.75 18.93 -7.10
C PHE A 126 -0.91 19.70 -6.08
N LEU A 127 0.28 19.19 -5.75
CA LEU A 127 1.17 19.80 -4.78
C LEU A 127 2.07 20.88 -5.41
N ARG A 128 2.01 21.03 -6.74
CA ARG A 128 2.81 21.98 -7.55
C ARG A 128 4.31 21.88 -7.24
N GLU A 129 4.78 20.66 -6.96
CA GLU A 129 6.19 20.41 -6.73
C GLU A 129 6.98 20.72 -8.00
N THR A 130 8.02 21.55 -7.86
CA THR A 130 8.96 21.79 -8.96
C THR A 130 9.87 20.57 -9.05
N PRO A 131 9.91 19.87 -10.20
CA PRO A 131 10.71 18.67 -10.33
C PRO A 131 12.20 19.03 -10.28
N ASP A 132 12.80 18.86 -9.10
CA ASP A 132 14.23 18.93 -8.91
C ASP A 132 14.91 17.72 -9.59
N TRP A 133 16.15 17.89 -10.03
CA TRP A 133 16.96 16.83 -10.63
C TRP A 133 17.04 15.58 -9.73
N ARG A 134 17.08 15.78 -8.41
CA ARG A 134 17.08 14.70 -7.42
C ARG A 134 15.78 13.90 -7.42
N LEU A 135 14.64 14.57 -7.52
CA LEU A 135 13.32 13.94 -7.58
C LEU A 135 13.18 13.12 -8.86
N LEU A 136 13.62 13.69 -9.99
CA LEU A 136 13.64 12.99 -11.27
C LEU A 136 14.55 11.76 -11.24
N ALA A 137 15.77 11.87 -10.68
CA ALA A 137 16.69 10.75 -10.54
C ALA A 137 16.12 9.62 -9.66
N GLY A 138 15.49 9.97 -8.52
CA GLY A 138 14.83 9.01 -7.64
C GLY A 138 13.64 8.32 -8.32
N ALA A 139 12.80 9.09 -9.02
CA ALA A 139 11.69 8.55 -9.81
C ALA A 139 12.17 7.57 -10.89
N LEU A 140 13.22 7.93 -11.63
CA LEU A 140 13.80 7.10 -12.67
C LEU A 140 14.36 5.79 -12.10
N LEU A 141 14.99 5.86 -10.92
CA LEU A 141 15.53 4.69 -10.23
C LEU A 141 14.42 3.73 -9.79
N ILE A 142 13.31 4.25 -9.25
CA ILE A 142 12.14 3.45 -8.85
C ILE A 142 11.52 2.77 -10.07
N VAL A 143 11.24 3.53 -11.14
CA VAL A 143 10.66 2.99 -12.37
C VAL A 143 11.60 1.96 -13.02
N GLY A 144 12.90 2.23 -13.03
CA GLY A 144 13.92 1.31 -13.53
C GLY A 144 13.96 -0.01 -12.75
N GLY A 145 13.93 0.05 -11.41
CA GLY A 145 13.89 -1.13 -10.56
C GLY A 145 12.64 -1.97 -10.79
N ILE A 146 11.47 -1.33 -10.91
CA ILE A 146 10.20 -2.00 -11.24
C ILE A 146 10.29 -2.71 -12.59
N ALA A 147 10.85 -2.03 -13.61
CA ALA A 147 11.00 -2.60 -14.94
C ALA A 147 11.89 -3.86 -14.93
N VAL A 148 13.02 -3.83 -14.22
CA VAL A 148 13.93 -4.99 -14.09
C VAL A 148 13.24 -6.19 -13.45
N ILE A 149 12.48 -5.98 -12.37
CA ILE A 149 11.76 -7.04 -11.66
C ILE A 149 10.65 -7.64 -12.54
N ASN A 150 9.94 -6.80 -13.30
CA ASN A 150 8.85 -7.25 -14.17
C ASN A 150 9.37 -8.06 -15.37
N VAL A 151 10.53 -7.69 -15.94
CA VAL A 151 11.14 -8.41 -17.06
C VAL A 151 11.59 -9.83 -16.67
N GLN A 152 12.03 -10.04 -15.42
CA GLN A 152 12.50 -11.35 -14.94
C GLN A 152 11.39 -12.33 -14.57
N THR A 153 10.14 -11.89 -14.43
CA THR A 153 8.99 -12.74 -14.08
C THR A 153 8.30 -13.38 -15.29
N ARG A 154 8.87 -13.29 -16.50
CA ARG A 154 8.37 -14.10 -17.63
C ARG A 154 8.46 -15.58 -17.25
N PRO A 155 7.34 -16.33 -17.20
CA PRO A 155 7.35 -17.71 -16.74
C PRO A 155 8.22 -18.54 -17.67
N ARG A 156 9.17 -19.28 -17.08
CA ARG A 156 9.76 -20.44 -17.75
C ARG A 156 8.58 -21.33 -18.13
N LEU A 157 8.27 -21.38 -19.43
CA LEU A 157 7.36 -22.38 -19.98
C LEU A 157 7.93 -23.73 -19.56
N VAL A 158 7.32 -24.37 -18.56
CA VAL A 158 7.63 -25.77 -18.24
C VAL A 158 7.15 -26.55 -19.46
N PRO A 159 8.04 -27.19 -20.24
CA PRO A 159 7.61 -27.97 -21.38
C PRO A 159 6.69 -29.08 -20.88
N SER A 160 5.48 -29.13 -21.40
CA SER A 160 4.51 -30.18 -21.13
C SER A 160 5.14 -31.53 -21.49
N GLN A 161 5.44 -32.36 -20.49
CA GLN A 161 5.82 -33.76 -20.69
C GLN A 161 4.62 -34.66 -21.05
N ALA A 162 3.55 -34.13 -21.64
CA ALA A 162 2.38 -34.90 -22.07
C ALA A 162 2.47 -35.36 -23.54
N ALA A 163 3.65 -35.81 -23.96
CA ALA A 163 3.87 -36.40 -25.29
C ALA A 163 4.83 -37.61 -25.25
N ALA A 164 4.87 -38.33 -24.12
CA ALA A 164 5.48 -39.64 -24.04
C ALA A 164 4.61 -40.52 -23.13
N ASP A 165 4.05 -41.55 -23.77
CA ASP A 165 3.45 -42.79 -23.25
C ASP A 165 1.91 -42.90 -23.30
#